data_AF-A0A7J7WX36-F1
#
_entry.id   AF-A0A7J7WX36-F1
#
_cell.length_a   1.000
_cell.length_b   1.000
_cell.length_c   1.000
_cell.angle_alpha   90.00
_cell.angle_beta   90.00
_cell.angle_gamma   90.00
#
_symmetry.space_group_name_H-M   'P 1'
#
loop_
_entity.id
_entity.type
_entity.pdbx_description
1 polymer ?
#
loop_
_entity_poly.entity_id
_entity_poly.type
_entity_poly.pdbx_seq_one_letter_code
_entity_poly.pdbx_strand_id
1 'polypeptide(L)'
;MDPDATVPRRSSWLLPGLLLVQLLWSGLALGTLAVDGSPHRVLYDLLSEQQLLEAEDLSLTLLRGERLGPQSLPPDLPDLDPECRDLLLDFANSSAELTGCLVRGARPVRLCQTCYPLFQQVASKMDNISRAVGNTSESHSCARSLLMADRMQIVVILSEFFNSTWHKANCANCLTNKSEELSISTLNFLNQFNNTLTCFEHNLQESIHSLLQLRNYSEVCKNCRNAYKTLSSMYSEMQKRNEHENKAEPGTHLCIDVEDAMNITRKLWSRTFNCSVPCSDTVPVIAVSVFILFLPVVFYLSSFLHSEQKKRKLILPKRLKSSTSFANFQENSN
;
A
#
# COMPACT_ATOMS: atom_id res chain seq x y z
N MET A 1 71.13 8.15 -9.41
CA MET A 1 71.05 9.62 -9.41
C MET A 1 70.06 10.00 -8.32
N ASP A 2 70.60 10.25 -7.13
CA ASP A 2 69.96 11.01 -6.05
C ASP A 2 70.17 12.52 -6.31
N PRO A 3 69.64 13.47 -5.52
CA PRO A 3 68.49 13.45 -4.60
C PRO A 3 67.65 14.77 -4.63
N ASP A 4 66.71 14.87 -3.67
CA ASP A 4 66.47 16.04 -2.79
C ASP A 4 65.16 16.85 -2.96
N ALA A 5 64.25 16.73 -1.99
CA ALA A 5 64.02 17.75 -0.96
C ALA A 5 62.67 17.56 -0.23
N THR A 6 62.74 17.56 1.10
CA THR A 6 61.63 17.54 2.06
C THR A 6 61.32 18.95 2.56
N VAL A 7 60.11 19.18 3.11
CA VAL A 7 59.76 19.92 4.36
C VAL A 7 58.33 20.54 4.30
N PRO A 8 57.59 20.64 5.43
CA PRO A 8 56.14 20.39 5.52
C PRO A 8 55.27 21.62 5.80
N ARG A 9 53.94 21.47 5.74
CA ARG A 9 52.96 22.48 6.20
C ARG A 9 52.06 21.96 7.33
N ARG A 10 51.97 22.80 8.36
CA ARG A 10 51.30 22.68 9.67
C ARG A 10 49.81 22.34 9.64
N SER A 11 49.43 21.49 10.61
CA SER A 11 48.21 21.43 11.45
C SER A 11 46.91 22.10 10.98
N SER A 12 45.81 21.36 11.02
CA SER A 12 44.82 21.45 12.12
C SER A 12 43.64 20.52 11.84
N TRP A 13 43.55 19.42 12.58
CA TRP A 13 42.37 18.58 12.67
C TRP A 13 41.70 18.90 14.00
N LEU A 14 40.65 19.72 13.99
CA LEU A 14 39.71 19.84 15.10
C LEU A 14 38.31 20.16 14.58
N LEU A 15 37.36 19.30 14.96
CA LEU A 15 35.90 19.47 15.07
C LEU A 15 35.05 19.24 13.80
N PRO A 16 34.24 18.17 13.82
CA PRO A 16 32.80 18.37 13.78
C PRO A 16 32.09 17.51 14.85
N GLY A 17 32.39 17.76 16.13
CA GLY A 17 31.70 17.12 17.26
C GLY A 17 30.66 17.99 17.96
N LEU A 18 30.50 19.26 17.56
CA LEU A 18 29.71 20.26 18.31
C LEU A 18 28.31 20.55 17.74
N LEU A 19 27.89 19.91 16.64
CA LEU A 19 26.58 20.20 16.02
C LEU A 19 25.42 19.32 16.52
N LEU A 20 25.69 18.24 17.25
CA LEU A 20 24.65 17.31 17.72
C LEU A 20 24.11 17.62 19.13
N VAL A 21 24.75 18.49 19.90
CA VAL A 21 24.30 18.87 21.26
C VAL A 21 23.34 20.08 21.24
N GLN A 22 23.33 20.87 20.16
CA GLN A 22 22.49 22.07 20.03
C GLN A 22 21.03 21.79 19.63
N LEU A 23 20.68 20.57 19.21
CA LEU A 23 19.31 20.22 18.77
C LEU A 23 18.42 19.61 19.86
N LEU A 24 18.95 19.37 21.06
CA LEU A 24 18.20 18.77 22.19
C LEU A 24 17.83 19.78 23.30
N TRP A 25 18.14 21.06 23.14
CA TRP A 25 17.85 22.12 24.14
C TRP A 25 16.84 23.18 23.63
N SER A 26 16.18 22.95 22.50
CA SER A 26 15.14 23.84 21.97
C SER A 26 13.74 23.23 22.09
N GLY A 27 13.41 22.73 23.28
CA GLY A 27 12.03 22.47 23.69
C GLY A 27 11.74 23.30 24.94
N LEU A 28 10.62 24.02 24.93
CA LEU A 28 10.01 24.83 26.02
C LEU A 28 10.27 26.34 25.97
N ALA A 29 9.64 27.02 25.00
CA ALA A 29 8.95 28.29 25.23
C ALA A 29 8.19 28.71 23.96
N LEU A 30 6.86 28.58 23.93
CA LEU A 30 5.94 29.63 23.47
C LEU A 30 4.50 29.22 23.78
N GLY A 31 3.92 29.88 24.78
CA GLY A 31 2.49 29.86 25.05
C GLY A 31 1.74 30.86 24.18
N THR A 32 0.50 30.49 23.86
CA THR A 32 -0.69 31.34 23.75
C THR A 32 -0.59 32.69 23.02
N LEU A 33 -1.13 32.72 21.79
CA LEU A 33 -1.93 33.85 21.33
C LEU A 33 -3.22 33.31 20.67
N ALA A 34 -4.34 33.66 21.28
CA ALA A 34 -5.67 33.53 20.71
C ALA A 34 -6.01 34.85 20.00
N VAL A 35 -6.51 34.79 18.76
CA VAL A 35 -7.37 35.82 18.15
C VAL A 35 -8.36 35.12 17.21
N ASP A 36 -9.54 34.89 17.76
CA ASP A 36 -10.91 35.09 17.25
C ASP A 36 -11.25 35.10 15.74
N GLY A 37 -12.33 34.35 15.42
CA GLY A 37 -13.50 34.91 14.73
C GLY A 37 -13.69 34.68 13.21
N SER A 38 -14.24 33.53 12.81
CA SER A 38 -15.67 33.41 12.44
C SER A 38 -15.99 32.16 11.58
N PRO A 39 -17.11 31.45 11.82
CA PRO A 39 -17.48 30.20 11.15
C PRO A 39 -18.58 30.40 10.07
N HIS A 40 -18.44 29.74 8.92
CA HIS A 40 -19.59 29.43 8.04
C HIS A 40 -19.77 27.91 8.04
N ARG A 41 -20.63 27.39 8.94
CA ARG A 41 -22.01 26.98 8.64
C ARG A 41 -22.09 25.96 7.50
N VAL A 42 -21.87 24.70 7.86
CA VAL A 42 -22.68 23.60 7.32
C VAL A 42 -24.04 23.73 7.99
N LEU A 43 -24.98 24.38 7.30
CA LEU A 43 -26.40 24.36 7.63
C LEU A 43 -27.09 23.58 6.52
N TYR A 44 -27.76 22.50 6.91
CA TYR A 44 -28.80 21.87 6.11
C TYR A 44 -29.85 22.94 5.78
N ASP A 45 -29.92 23.37 4.52
CA ASP A 45 -31.08 24.09 4.01
C ASP A 45 -31.89 23.17 3.09
N LEU A 46 -33.07 22.83 3.61
CA LEU A 46 -34.24 22.38 2.90
C LEU A 46 -34.62 23.41 1.84
N LEU A 47 -34.15 23.21 0.60
CA LEU A 47 -34.72 23.83 -0.60
C LEU A 47 -34.09 23.18 -1.83
N SER A 48 -34.65 22.05 -2.26
CA SER A 48 -34.97 21.79 -3.68
C SER A 48 -35.63 20.42 -3.88
N GLU A 49 -36.80 20.18 -3.27
CA GLU A 49 -37.66 19.05 -3.69
C GLU A 49 -38.36 19.32 -5.04
N GLN A 50 -38.29 20.55 -5.56
CA GLN A 50 -38.88 20.90 -6.85
C GLN A 50 -37.92 20.67 -8.05
N GLN A 51 -36.60 20.70 -7.87
CA GLN A 51 -35.65 20.46 -8.98
C GLN A 51 -35.17 19.01 -9.10
N LEU A 52 -35.52 18.14 -8.15
CA LEU A 52 -35.21 16.71 -8.26
C LEU A 52 -36.18 15.96 -9.19
N LEU A 53 -37.44 16.40 -9.28
CA LEU A 53 -38.43 15.80 -10.19
C LEU A 53 -38.18 16.09 -11.67
N GLU A 54 -37.58 17.23 -12.03
CA GLU A 54 -37.25 17.55 -13.44
C GLU A 54 -35.99 16.83 -13.94
N ALA A 55 -35.06 16.47 -13.04
CA ALA A 55 -33.89 15.67 -13.40
C ALA A 55 -34.20 14.16 -13.51
N GLU A 56 -35.25 13.70 -12.82
CA GLU A 56 -35.70 12.32 -12.86
C GLU A 56 -36.41 11.98 -14.18
N ASP A 57 -37.18 12.91 -14.75
CA ASP A 57 -37.88 12.72 -16.03
C ASP A 57 -36.94 12.72 -17.26
N LEU A 58 -35.87 13.51 -17.24
CA LEU A 58 -34.87 13.52 -18.32
C LEU A 58 -33.93 12.29 -18.29
N SER A 59 -33.66 11.77 -17.09
CA SER A 59 -32.85 10.57 -16.89
C SER A 59 -33.62 9.30 -17.23
N LEU A 60 -34.92 9.25 -16.91
CA LEU A 60 -35.79 8.12 -17.28
C LEU A 60 -36.07 8.04 -18.77
N THR A 61 -36.10 9.16 -19.50
CA THR A 61 -36.23 9.18 -20.96
C THR A 61 -34.94 8.78 -21.68
N LEU A 62 -33.77 9.05 -21.11
CA LEU A 62 -32.49 8.55 -21.63
C LEU A 62 -32.21 7.08 -21.26
N LEU A 63 -32.68 6.60 -20.11
CA LEU A 63 -32.56 5.19 -19.70
C LEU A 63 -33.64 4.30 -20.32
N ARG A 64 -34.78 4.86 -20.70
CA ARG A 64 -35.82 4.19 -21.49
C ARG A 64 -35.50 4.43 -22.96
N GLY A 65 -34.40 3.83 -23.43
CA GLY A 65 -33.94 3.92 -24.81
C GLY A 65 -35.11 3.89 -25.78
N GLU A 66 -35.46 5.07 -26.31
CA GLU A 66 -36.26 5.15 -27.50
C GLU A 66 -35.53 4.31 -28.54
N ARG A 67 -36.22 3.28 -29.03
CA ARG A 67 -35.76 2.48 -30.16
C ARG A 67 -35.45 3.45 -31.30
N LEU A 68 -34.18 3.80 -31.45
CA LEU A 68 -33.62 4.05 -32.76
C LEU A 68 -33.86 2.75 -33.52
N GLY A 69 -34.94 2.73 -34.30
CA GLY A 69 -35.22 1.66 -35.25
C GLY A 69 -33.98 1.41 -36.11
N PRO A 70 -33.82 0.19 -36.63
CA PRO A 70 -32.64 -0.13 -37.41
C PRO A 70 -32.52 0.88 -38.54
N GLN A 71 -31.42 1.65 -38.55
CA GLN A 71 -30.92 2.20 -39.81
C GLN A 71 -30.68 0.96 -40.67
N SER A 72 -31.59 0.73 -41.62
CA SER A 72 -31.51 -0.38 -42.55
C SER A 72 -30.15 -0.31 -43.24
N LEU A 73 -29.29 -1.28 -42.93
CA LEU A 73 -28.03 -1.48 -43.63
C LEU A 73 -28.31 -1.71 -45.13
N PRO A 74 -27.35 -1.40 -46.01
CA PRO A 74 -27.45 -1.72 -47.43
C PRO A 74 -27.78 -3.20 -47.64
N PRO A 75 -28.62 -3.56 -48.63
CA PRO A 75 -29.11 -4.92 -48.86
C PRO A 75 -28.01 -5.93 -49.26
N ASP A 76 -26.79 -5.46 -49.52
CA ASP A 76 -25.67 -6.26 -50.02
C ASP A 76 -24.64 -6.62 -48.93
N LEU A 77 -24.88 -6.29 -47.67
CA LEU A 77 -24.04 -6.79 -46.58
C LEU A 77 -24.53 -8.19 -46.18
N PRO A 78 -23.67 -9.24 -46.17
CA PRO A 78 -24.08 -10.53 -45.66
C PRO A 78 -24.47 -10.36 -44.19
N ASP A 79 -25.76 -10.51 -43.92
CA ASP A 79 -26.28 -10.50 -42.55
C ASP A 79 -25.59 -11.61 -41.76
N LEU A 80 -25.19 -11.28 -40.53
CA LEU A 80 -24.62 -12.25 -39.60
C LEU A 80 -25.60 -13.43 -39.44
N ASP A 81 -25.08 -14.65 -39.55
CA ASP A 81 -25.84 -15.88 -39.35
C ASP A 81 -26.69 -15.81 -38.07
N PRO A 82 -27.98 -16.20 -38.11
CA PRO A 82 -28.89 -16.01 -36.98
C PRO A 82 -28.41 -16.70 -35.71
N GLU A 83 -27.74 -17.86 -35.80
CA GLU A 83 -27.19 -18.54 -34.61
C GLU A 83 -26.07 -17.72 -33.97
N CYS A 84 -25.19 -17.13 -34.79
CA CYS A 84 -24.13 -16.26 -34.30
C CYS A 84 -24.68 -14.94 -33.72
N ARG A 85 -25.79 -14.43 -34.27
CA ARG A 85 -26.47 -13.25 -33.75
C ARG A 85 -27.02 -13.50 -32.34
N ASP A 86 -27.63 -14.65 -32.10
CA ASP A 86 -28.16 -14.99 -30.78
C ASP A 86 -27.03 -15.12 -29.74
N LEU A 87 -25.92 -15.78 -30.08
CA LEU A 87 -24.74 -15.86 -29.22
C LEU A 87 -24.15 -14.48 -28.88
N LEU A 88 -24.13 -13.58 -29.86
CA LEU A 88 -23.65 -12.21 -29.65
C LEU A 88 -24.58 -11.41 -28.71
N LEU A 89 -25.89 -11.55 -28.86
CA LEU A 89 -26.88 -10.90 -27.99
C LEU A 89 -26.80 -11.41 -26.55
N ASP A 90 -26.63 -12.71 -26.37
CA ASP A 90 -26.42 -13.33 -25.06
C ASP A 90 -25.16 -12.78 -24.37
N PHE A 91 -24.05 -12.71 -25.10
CA PHE A 91 -22.80 -12.13 -24.58
C PHE A 91 -22.97 -10.65 -24.23
N ALA A 92 -23.69 -9.88 -25.06
CA ALA A 92 -23.96 -8.47 -24.82
C ALA A 92 -24.77 -8.24 -23.54
N ASN A 93 -25.84 -9.02 -23.32
CA ASN A 93 -26.67 -8.89 -22.12
C ASN A 93 -25.88 -9.23 -20.85
N SER A 94 -25.19 -10.37 -20.81
CA SER A 94 -24.36 -10.74 -19.65
C SER A 94 -23.23 -9.74 -19.39
N SER A 95 -22.63 -9.16 -20.43
CA SER A 95 -21.58 -8.14 -20.30
C SER A 95 -22.11 -6.83 -19.72
N ALA A 96 -23.33 -6.41 -20.11
CA ALA A 96 -23.98 -5.23 -19.55
C ALA A 96 -24.33 -5.42 -18.06
N GLU A 97 -24.87 -6.58 -17.70
CA GLU A 97 -25.16 -6.94 -16.30
C GLU A 97 -23.89 -6.96 -15.44
N LEU A 98 -22.83 -7.61 -15.93
CA LEU A 98 -21.53 -7.65 -15.23
C LEU A 98 -20.95 -6.25 -15.05
N THR A 99 -20.95 -5.42 -16.09
CA THR A 99 -20.47 -4.03 -16.02
C THR A 99 -21.27 -3.24 -14.99
N GLY A 100 -22.59 -3.36 -15.00
CA GLY A 100 -23.45 -2.74 -13.99
C GLY A 100 -23.17 -3.22 -12.57
N CYS A 101 -22.86 -4.52 -12.39
CA CYS A 101 -22.46 -5.06 -11.10
C CYS A 101 -21.12 -4.48 -10.61
N LEU A 102 -20.10 -4.46 -11.47
CA LEU A 102 -18.78 -3.93 -11.14
C LEU A 102 -18.83 -2.47 -10.70
N VAL A 103 -19.59 -1.63 -11.41
CA VAL A 103 -19.72 -0.21 -11.09
C VAL A 103 -20.46 0.02 -9.77
N ARG A 104 -21.58 -0.70 -9.54
CA ARG A 104 -22.33 -0.60 -8.26
C ARG A 104 -21.51 -1.14 -7.08
N GLY A 105 -20.70 -2.17 -7.31
CA GLY A 105 -19.81 -2.79 -6.33
C GLY A 105 -18.45 -2.10 -6.15
N ALA A 106 -18.23 -0.92 -6.74
CA ALA A 106 -16.93 -0.25 -6.69
C ALA A 106 -16.67 0.51 -5.38
N ARG A 107 -17.71 0.94 -4.64
CA ARG A 107 -17.57 1.71 -3.39
C ARG A 107 -18.75 1.46 -2.42
N PRO A 108 -18.52 0.86 -1.24
CA PRO A 108 -17.32 0.11 -0.84
C PRO A 108 -17.11 -1.10 -1.76
N VAL A 109 -15.88 -1.61 -1.87
CA VAL A 109 -15.56 -2.65 -2.84
C VAL A 109 -16.20 -3.98 -2.43
N ARG A 110 -17.05 -4.53 -3.30
CA ARG A 110 -17.76 -5.82 -3.10
C ARG A 110 -17.83 -6.65 -4.40
N LEU A 111 -16.86 -6.45 -5.28
CA LEU A 111 -16.94 -6.96 -6.65
C LEU A 111 -16.79 -8.48 -6.69
N CYS A 112 -15.92 -9.07 -5.87
CA CYS A 112 -15.69 -10.51 -5.90
C CYS A 112 -16.88 -11.27 -5.31
N GLN A 113 -17.43 -10.81 -4.19
CA GLN A 113 -18.55 -11.48 -3.52
C GLN A 113 -19.89 -11.32 -4.24
N THR A 114 -20.08 -10.23 -4.99
CA THR A 114 -21.36 -9.94 -5.66
C THR A 114 -21.35 -10.32 -7.14
N CYS A 115 -20.25 -10.11 -7.85
CA CYS A 115 -20.23 -10.21 -9.32
C CYS A 115 -19.66 -11.53 -9.85
N TYR A 116 -19.19 -12.46 -8.99
CA TYR A 116 -18.67 -13.76 -9.44
C TYR A 116 -19.60 -14.57 -10.36
N PRO A 117 -20.93 -14.67 -10.14
CA PRO A 117 -21.77 -15.49 -11.02
C PRO A 117 -21.91 -14.86 -12.40
N LEU A 118 -21.98 -13.53 -12.47
CA LEU A 118 -22.05 -12.79 -13.73
C LEU A 118 -20.73 -12.91 -14.52
N PHE A 119 -19.59 -12.88 -13.82
CA PHE A 119 -18.29 -13.12 -14.43
C PHE A 119 -18.20 -14.51 -15.06
N GLN A 120 -18.65 -15.55 -14.35
CA GLN A 120 -18.70 -16.91 -14.88
C GLN A 120 -19.63 -17.05 -16.08
N GLN A 121 -20.79 -16.37 -16.06
CA GLN A 121 -21.70 -16.36 -17.20
C GLN A 121 -21.04 -15.74 -18.43
N VAL A 122 -20.42 -14.57 -18.31
CA VAL A 122 -19.71 -13.92 -19.43
C VAL A 122 -18.59 -14.82 -19.97
N ALA A 123 -17.80 -15.44 -19.10
CA ALA A 123 -16.76 -16.39 -19.49
C ALA A 123 -17.33 -17.60 -20.25
N SER A 124 -18.45 -18.16 -19.77
CA SER A 124 -19.15 -19.27 -20.41
C SER A 124 -19.75 -18.88 -21.78
N LYS A 125 -20.36 -17.71 -21.90
CA LYS A 125 -20.90 -17.20 -23.17
C LYS A 125 -19.79 -16.95 -24.20
N MET A 126 -18.65 -16.42 -23.77
CA MET A 126 -17.47 -16.27 -24.63
C MET A 126 -16.94 -17.63 -25.12
N ASP A 127 -16.88 -18.62 -24.23
CA ASP A 127 -16.43 -19.96 -24.58
C ASP A 127 -17.42 -20.70 -25.50
N ASN A 128 -18.72 -20.42 -25.40
CA ASN A 128 -19.71 -20.91 -26.36
C ASN A 128 -19.50 -20.29 -27.75
N ILE A 129 -19.18 -18.98 -27.84
CA ILE A 129 -18.86 -18.32 -29.13
C ILE A 129 -17.59 -18.93 -29.75
N SER A 130 -16.56 -19.17 -28.93
CA SER A 130 -15.28 -19.73 -29.41
C SER A 130 -15.43 -21.18 -29.90
N ARG A 131 -16.32 -21.97 -29.26
CA ARG A 131 -16.57 -23.38 -29.58
C ARG A 131 -17.67 -23.61 -30.62
N ALA A 132 -18.48 -22.61 -30.95
CA ALA A 132 -19.54 -22.73 -31.94
C ALA A 132 -18.98 -22.99 -33.36
N VAL A 133 -19.02 -24.26 -33.77
CA VAL A 133 -18.73 -24.71 -35.13
C VAL A 133 -20.04 -24.68 -35.92
N GLY A 134 -20.08 -23.97 -37.06
CA GLY A 134 -21.25 -23.93 -37.91
C GLY A 134 -21.63 -25.33 -38.40
N ASN A 135 -22.91 -25.68 -38.30
CA ASN A 135 -23.42 -27.02 -38.64
C ASN A 135 -23.48 -27.31 -40.16
N THR A 136 -23.05 -26.38 -41.01
CA THR A 136 -23.03 -26.55 -42.47
C THR A 136 -21.61 -26.42 -43.01
N SER A 137 -21.28 -27.22 -44.02
CA SER A 137 -19.95 -27.31 -44.65
C SER A 137 -19.44 -25.99 -45.25
N GLU A 138 -20.28 -24.97 -45.33
CA GLU A 138 -19.96 -23.61 -45.81
C GLU A 138 -20.17 -22.52 -44.73
N SER A 139 -20.67 -22.84 -43.53
CA SER A 139 -20.84 -21.85 -42.45
C SER A 139 -19.50 -21.57 -41.78
N HIS A 140 -19.01 -20.33 -41.95
CA HIS A 140 -17.89 -19.83 -41.17
C HIS A 140 -18.23 -19.91 -39.68
N SER A 141 -17.34 -20.49 -38.87
CA SER A 141 -17.55 -20.57 -37.42
C SER A 141 -17.87 -19.19 -36.83
N CYS A 142 -18.81 -19.12 -35.89
CA CYS A 142 -19.12 -17.86 -35.21
C CYS A 142 -17.87 -17.25 -34.57
N ALA A 143 -16.93 -18.09 -34.13
CA ALA A 143 -15.61 -17.65 -33.69
C ALA A 143 -14.87 -16.82 -34.76
N ARG A 144 -14.82 -17.28 -36.01
CA ARG A 144 -14.17 -16.53 -37.09
C ARG A 144 -14.91 -15.23 -37.40
N SER A 145 -16.24 -15.30 -37.47
CA SER A 145 -17.09 -14.17 -37.84
C SER A 145 -17.16 -13.08 -36.74
N LEU A 146 -17.15 -13.45 -35.46
CA LEU A 146 -17.32 -12.52 -34.34
C LEU A 146 -15.99 -12.11 -33.68
N LEU A 147 -14.99 -12.99 -33.67
CA LEU A 147 -13.75 -12.76 -32.93
C LEU A 147 -12.58 -12.36 -33.83
N MET A 148 -12.62 -12.66 -35.14
CA MET A 148 -11.47 -12.48 -36.03
C MET A 148 -11.76 -11.73 -37.34
N ALA A 149 -13.02 -11.38 -37.62
CA ALA A 149 -13.39 -10.74 -38.88
C ALA A 149 -12.91 -9.29 -39.00
N ASP A 150 -12.91 -8.56 -37.88
CA ASP A 150 -12.61 -7.13 -37.84
C ASP A 150 -11.23 -6.81 -37.25
N ARG A 151 -10.66 -5.67 -37.67
CA ARG A 151 -9.46 -5.08 -37.03
C ARG A 151 -9.69 -4.81 -35.55
N MET A 152 -10.92 -4.49 -35.17
CA MET A 152 -11.30 -4.13 -33.80
C MET A 152 -12.23 -5.19 -33.24
N GLN A 153 -11.67 -6.04 -32.38
CA GLN A 153 -12.33 -7.25 -31.89
C GLN A 153 -13.03 -6.96 -30.55
N ILE A 154 -14.18 -6.27 -30.60
CA ILE A 154 -14.89 -5.79 -29.39
C ILE A 154 -15.15 -6.91 -28.38
N VAL A 155 -15.64 -8.06 -28.84
CA VAL A 155 -15.97 -9.20 -27.97
C VAL A 155 -14.72 -9.70 -27.22
N VAL A 156 -13.60 -9.79 -27.93
CA VAL A 156 -12.30 -10.20 -27.35
C VAL A 156 -11.81 -9.16 -26.34
N ILE A 157 -11.80 -7.87 -26.72
CA ILE A 157 -11.33 -6.77 -25.87
C ILE A 157 -12.15 -6.71 -24.56
N LEU A 158 -13.48 -6.86 -24.64
CA LEU A 158 -14.34 -6.88 -23.46
C LEU A 158 -14.07 -8.10 -22.57
N SER A 159 -13.95 -9.28 -23.16
CA SER A 159 -13.61 -10.51 -22.42
C SER A 159 -12.27 -10.37 -21.70
N GLU A 160 -11.24 -9.85 -22.38
CA GLU A 160 -9.92 -9.59 -21.80
C GLU A 160 -9.97 -8.53 -20.70
N PHE A 161 -10.77 -7.47 -20.87
CA PHE A 161 -10.97 -6.46 -19.83
C PHE A 161 -11.57 -7.07 -18.56
N PHE A 162 -12.63 -7.88 -18.69
CA PHE A 162 -13.23 -8.56 -17.54
C PHE A 162 -12.25 -9.52 -16.88
N ASN A 163 -11.53 -10.31 -17.67
CA ASN A 163 -10.56 -11.27 -17.15
C ASN A 163 -9.39 -10.56 -16.44
N SER A 164 -8.84 -9.49 -17.03
CA SER A 164 -7.80 -8.69 -16.41
C SER A 164 -8.27 -8.04 -15.11
N THR A 165 -9.50 -7.53 -15.08
CA THR A 165 -10.10 -6.96 -13.87
C THR A 165 -10.21 -8.01 -12.78
N TRP A 166 -10.69 -9.21 -13.11
CA TRP A 166 -10.83 -10.34 -12.19
C TRP A 166 -9.49 -10.79 -11.61
N HIS A 167 -8.46 -10.91 -12.45
CA HIS A 167 -7.10 -11.28 -12.03
C HIS A 167 -6.44 -10.20 -11.17
N LYS A 168 -6.55 -8.92 -11.55
CA LYS A 168 -5.99 -7.80 -10.76
C LYS A 168 -6.67 -7.65 -9.40
N ALA A 169 -7.97 -7.93 -9.32
CA ALA A 169 -8.72 -7.96 -8.06
C ALA A 169 -8.43 -9.19 -7.20
N ASN A 170 -7.68 -10.16 -7.74
CA ASN A 170 -7.36 -11.43 -7.12
C ASN A 170 -8.60 -12.16 -6.56
N CYS A 171 -9.73 -12.09 -7.29
CA CYS A 171 -11.01 -12.61 -6.80
C CYS A 171 -11.01 -14.14 -6.65
N ALA A 172 -10.12 -14.85 -7.32
CA ALA A 172 -9.93 -16.30 -7.13
C ALA A 172 -9.67 -16.65 -5.65
N ASN A 173 -8.89 -15.83 -4.93
CA ASN A 173 -8.60 -16.04 -3.50
C ASN A 173 -9.80 -15.78 -2.57
N CYS A 174 -10.83 -15.10 -3.07
CA CYS A 174 -12.08 -14.90 -2.33
C CYS A 174 -13.02 -16.11 -2.46
N LEU A 175 -12.86 -16.93 -3.50
CA LEU A 175 -13.74 -18.04 -3.85
C LEU A 175 -13.14 -19.41 -3.49
N THR A 176 -13.97 -20.45 -3.57
CA THR A 176 -13.51 -21.84 -3.52
C THR A 176 -12.84 -22.25 -4.83
N ASN A 177 -12.12 -23.38 -4.84
CA ASN A 177 -11.41 -23.88 -6.02
C ASN A 177 -12.32 -24.10 -7.26
N LYS A 178 -13.62 -24.30 -7.06
CA LYS A 178 -14.59 -24.45 -8.15
C LYS A 178 -15.17 -23.12 -8.63
N SER A 179 -14.84 -22.01 -7.98
CA SER A 179 -15.42 -20.68 -8.18
C SER A 179 -16.94 -20.58 -7.99
N GLU A 180 -17.60 -21.64 -7.50
CA GLU A 180 -19.06 -21.70 -7.30
C GLU A 180 -19.54 -20.86 -6.13
N GLU A 181 -18.70 -20.72 -5.08
CA GLU A 181 -19.07 -20.09 -3.82
C GLU A 181 -17.88 -19.35 -3.20
N LEU A 182 -18.17 -18.45 -2.25
CA LEU A 182 -17.17 -17.78 -1.42
C LEU A 182 -16.45 -18.79 -0.52
N SER A 183 -15.15 -18.58 -0.30
CA SER A 183 -14.41 -19.39 0.65
C SER A 183 -14.93 -19.17 2.08
N ILE A 184 -14.91 -20.23 2.91
CA ILE A 184 -15.30 -20.14 4.33
C ILE A 184 -14.50 -19.06 5.06
N SER A 185 -13.22 -18.90 4.71
CA SER A 185 -12.37 -17.86 5.31
C SER A 185 -12.84 -16.45 4.95
N THR A 186 -13.20 -16.23 3.68
CA THR A 186 -13.72 -14.94 3.20
C THR A 186 -15.04 -14.61 3.88
N LEU A 187 -15.95 -15.57 3.95
CA LEU A 187 -17.27 -15.40 4.57
C LEU A 187 -17.14 -15.05 6.05
N ASN A 188 -16.29 -15.77 6.78
CA ASN A 188 -16.02 -15.48 8.20
C ASN A 188 -15.42 -14.09 8.40
N PHE A 189 -14.48 -13.67 7.54
CA PHE A 189 -13.89 -12.34 7.59
C PHE A 189 -14.93 -11.24 7.33
N LEU A 190 -15.74 -11.38 6.28
CA LEU A 190 -16.77 -10.39 5.93
C LEU A 190 -17.87 -10.30 7.01
N ASN A 191 -18.24 -11.42 7.62
CA ASN A 191 -19.15 -11.41 8.76
C ASN A 191 -18.55 -10.68 9.97
N GLN A 192 -17.28 -10.95 10.29
CA GLN A 192 -16.57 -10.25 11.36
C GLN A 192 -16.43 -8.75 11.06
N PHE A 193 -16.22 -8.37 9.80
CA PHE A 193 -16.20 -6.98 9.36
C PHE A 193 -17.56 -6.29 9.59
N ASN A 194 -18.66 -6.93 9.17
CA ASN A 194 -20.01 -6.41 9.42
C ASN A 194 -20.27 -6.26 10.93
N ASN A 195 -19.94 -7.25 11.75
CA ASN A 195 -20.08 -7.17 13.21
C ASN A 195 -19.26 -6.00 13.80
N THR A 196 -18.08 -5.73 13.26
CA THR A 196 -17.23 -4.62 13.69
C THR A 196 -17.84 -3.27 13.31
N LEU A 197 -18.40 -3.15 12.11
CA LEU A 197 -19.11 -1.95 11.67
C LEU A 197 -20.38 -1.70 12.51
N THR A 198 -21.18 -2.74 12.77
CA THR A 198 -22.35 -2.65 13.65
C THR A 198 -21.96 -2.19 15.05
N CYS A 199 -20.83 -2.69 15.59
CA CYS A 199 -20.30 -2.21 16.86
C CYS A 199 -19.96 -0.71 16.81
N PHE A 200 -19.29 -0.25 15.74
CA PHE A 200 -18.98 1.16 15.57
C PHE A 200 -20.24 2.02 15.49
N GLU A 201 -21.23 1.61 14.71
CA GLU A 201 -22.50 2.33 14.54
C GLU A 201 -23.28 2.43 15.85
N HIS A 202 -23.43 1.32 16.58
CA HIS A 202 -24.14 1.29 17.86
C HIS A 202 -23.53 2.25 18.89
N ASN A 203 -22.21 2.24 19.03
CA ASN A 203 -21.49 3.09 19.99
C ASN A 203 -21.35 4.54 19.51
N LEU A 204 -21.64 4.82 18.23
CA LEU A 204 -21.77 6.19 17.73
C LEU A 204 -23.16 6.76 18.03
N GLN A 205 -24.22 5.97 17.88
CA GLN A 205 -25.60 6.39 18.15
C GLN A 205 -25.81 6.78 19.62
N GLU A 206 -25.27 6.00 20.56
CA GLU A 206 -25.31 6.31 22.00
C GLU A 206 -24.61 7.64 22.32
N SER A 207 -23.53 7.98 21.60
CA SER A 207 -22.80 9.24 21.77
C SER A 207 -23.50 10.48 21.18
N ILE A 208 -24.55 10.30 20.36
CA ILE A 208 -25.32 11.41 19.77
C ILE A 208 -26.44 11.86 20.71
N HIS A 209 -27.00 10.95 21.49
CA HIS A 209 -28.04 11.27 22.48
C HIS A 209 -27.49 12.10 23.66
N SER A 210 -26.17 12.14 23.87
CA SER A 210 -25.48 13.09 24.75
C SER A 210 -25.25 14.44 24.04
N LEU A 211 -26.37 15.11 23.79
CA LEU A 211 -26.52 16.45 23.20
C LEU A 211 -25.71 17.53 23.96
N LEU A 212 -24.39 17.63 23.73
CA LEU A 212 -23.51 18.82 23.88
C LEU A 212 -22.00 18.52 23.97
N GLN A 213 -21.54 17.28 23.87
CA GLN A 213 -20.12 16.97 24.07
C GLN A 213 -19.36 16.70 22.78
N LEU A 214 -18.24 17.41 22.65
CA LEU A 214 -17.09 17.08 21.80
C LEU A 214 -17.04 15.58 21.51
N ARG A 215 -17.24 15.19 20.24
CA ARG A 215 -17.45 13.81 19.78
C ARG A 215 -16.42 12.85 20.39
N ASN A 216 -16.79 12.20 21.50
CA ASN A 216 -15.88 11.42 22.31
C ASN A 216 -15.96 9.96 21.88
N TYR A 217 -15.03 9.54 21.03
CA TYR A 217 -14.99 8.16 20.54
C TYR A 217 -14.42 7.16 21.56
N SER A 218 -14.15 7.57 22.80
CA SER A 218 -13.57 6.68 23.80
C SER A 218 -14.39 5.42 24.04
N GLU A 219 -15.72 5.49 23.93
CA GLU A 219 -16.61 4.33 24.09
C GLU A 219 -16.48 3.35 22.91
N VAL A 220 -16.50 3.86 21.67
CA VAL A 220 -16.20 3.06 20.47
C VAL A 220 -14.86 2.34 20.61
N CYS A 221 -13.81 3.06 21.04
CA CYS A 221 -12.47 2.50 21.21
C CYS A 221 -12.40 1.43 22.30
N LYS A 222 -13.19 1.55 23.38
CA LYS A 222 -13.21 0.57 24.47
C LYS A 222 -14.02 -0.66 24.11
N ASN A 223 -15.24 -0.46 23.62
CA ASN A 223 -16.23 -1.52 23.39
C ASN A 223 -15.91 -2.33 22.13
N CYS A 224 -15.46 -1.67 21.06
CA CYS A 224 -15.18 -2.33 19.78
C CYS A 224 -13.72 -2.79 19.62
N ARG A 225 -12.87 -2.62 20.65
CA ARG A 225 -11.45 -3.01 20.61
C ARG A 225 -11.24 -4.47 20.28
N ASN A 226 -12.02 -5.35 20.90
CA ASN A 226 -11.88 -6.79 20.71
C ASN A 226 -12.33 -7.20 19.30
N ALA A 227 -13.46 -6.67 18.82
CA ALA A 227 -13.93 -6.92 17.46
C ALA A 227 -12.89 -6.49 16.40
N TYR A 228 -12.32 -5.29 16.56
CA TYR A 228 -11.24 -4.79 15.69
C TYR A 228 -9.98 -5.67 15.74
N LYS A 229 -9.53 -6.05 16.95
CA LYS A 229 -8.36 -6.94 17.11
C LYS A 229 -8.57 -8.30 16.46
N THR A 230 -9.74 -8.91 16.66
CA THR A 230 -10.09 -10.19 16.03
C THR A 230 -10.08 -10.07 14.51
N LEU A 231 -10.70 -9.02 13.95
CA LEU A 231 -10.69 -8.77 12.51
C LEU A 231 -9.26 -8.60 11.97
N SER A 232 -8.43 -7.80 12.65
CA SER A 232 -7.04 -7.57 12.27
C SER A 232 -6.19 -8.85 12.36
N SER A 233 -6.46 -9.70 13.34
CA SER A 233 -5.80 -11.00 13.48
C SER A 233 -6.19 -11.92 12.33
N MET A 234 -7.49 -12.03 12.01
CA MET A 234 -7.99 -12.83 10.90
C MET A 234 -7.38 -12.39 9.56
N TYR A 235 -7.30 -11.08 9.32
CA TYR A 235 -6.63 -10.52 8.13
C TYR A 235 -5.17 -10.98 8.04
N SER A 236 -4.43 -10.88 9.15
CA SER A 236 -3.01 -11.24 9.20
C SER A 236 -2.81 -12.75 8.96
N GLU A 237 -3.69 -13.59 9.48
CA GLU A 237 -3.66 -15.04 9.24
C GLU A 237 -4.07 -15.42 7.81
N MET A 238 -4.98 -14.67 7.18
CA MET A 238 -5.28 -14.83 5.76
C MET A 238 -4.08 -14.45 4.88
N GLN A 239 -3.41 -13.35 5.19
CA GLN A 239 -2.22 -12.91 4.48
C GLN A 239 -1.09 -13.94 4.56
N LYS A 240 -0.78 -14.43 5.77
CA LYS A 240 0.23 -15.49 5.96
C LYS A 240 -0.12 -16.75 5.17
N ARG A 241 -1.37 -17.23 5.23
CA ARG A 241 -1.78 -18.43 4.48
C ARG A 241 -1.61 -18.24 2.97
N ASN A 242 -1.99 -17.06 2.46
CA ASN A 242 -1.83 -16.73 1.04
C ASN A 242 -0.36 -16.77 0.59
N GLU A 243 0.54 -16.19 1.40
CA GLU A 243 1.99 -16.22 1.15
C GLU A 243 2.54 -17.65 1.10
N HIS A 244 2.02 -18.57 1.94
CA HIS A 244 2.45 -19.97 1.95
C HIS A 244 1.89 -20.77 0.76
N GLU A 245 0.62 -20.58 0.42
CA GLU A 245 -0.05 -21.34 -0.66
C GLU A 245 0.46 -20.93 -2.04
N ASN A 246 0.65 -19.63 -2.28
CA ASN A 246 0.96 -19.15 -3.62
C ASN A 246 2.46 -19.21 -3.98
N LYS A 247 3.36 -19.58 -3.05
CA LYS A 247 4.83 -19.49 -3.20
C LYS A 247 5.28 -18.18 -3.89
N ALA A 248 4.45 -17.15 -3.77
CA ALA A 248 4.52 -15.97 -4.58
C ALA A 248 5.40 -14.96 -3.86
N GLU A 249 5.96 -14.03 -4.64
CA GLU A 249 6.84 -13.01 -4.11
C GLU A 249 6.21 -12.30 -2.89
N PRO A 250 7.04 -11.90 -1.90
CA PRO A 250 6.57 -11.16 -0.73
C PRO A 250 5.80 -9.92 -1.20
N GLY A 251 4.51 -9.84 -0.85
CA GLY A 251 3.61 -8.76 -1.28
C GLY A 251 2.45 -9.18 -2.17
N THR A 252 2.14 -10.48 -2.28
CA THR A 252 0.93 -10.93 -2.98
C THR A 252 -0.33 -10.41 -2.28
N HIS A 253 -1.11 -9.62 -3.00
CA HIS A 253 -2.35 -9.01 -2.52
C HIS A 253 -3.41 -10.05 -2.16
N LEU A 254 -4.21 -9.81 -1.12
CA LEU A 254 -5.43 -10.57 -0.87
C LEU A 254 -6.49 -10.19 -1.90
N CYS A 255 -7.66 -10.84 -1.89
CA CYS A 255 -8.75 -10.38 -2.72
C CYS A 255 -9.20 -8.98 -2.31
N ILE A 256 -9.53 -8.15 -3.30
CA ILE A 256 -9.77 -6.72 -3.12
C ILE A 256 -10.90 -6.40 -2.13
N ASP A 257 -11.94 -7.24 -2.07
CA ASP A 257 -13.06 -7.08 -1.12
C ASP A 257 -12.57 -7.12 0.34
N VAL A 258 -11.60 -7.99 0.65
CA VAL A 258 -11.01 -8.13 1.99
C VAL A 258 -10.06 -6.96 2.28
N GLU A 259 -9.24 -6.57 1.30
CA GLU A 259 -8.29 -5.46 1.44
C GLU A 259 -9.01 -4.11 1.66
N ASP A 260 -10.05 -3.82 0.88
CA ASP A 260 -10.83 -2.58 1.01
C ASP A 260 -11.55 -2.54 2.35
N ALA A 261 -12.19 -3.65 2.76
CA ALA A 261 -12.84 -3.77 4.06
C ALA A 261 -11.84 -3.49 5.21
N MET A 262 -10.67 -4.13 5.20
CA MET A 262 -9.65 -3.89 6.24
C MET A 262 -9.10 -2.46 6.20
N ASN A 263 -8.91 -1.89 5.01
CA ASN A 263 -8.43 -0.53 4.85
C ASN A 263 -9.45 0.50 5.39
N ILE A 264 -10.73 0.32 5.10
CA ILE A 264 -11.83 1.11 5.67
C ILE A 264 -11.80 1.01 7.19
N THR A 265 -11.75 -0.21 7.76
CA THR A 265 -11.74 -0.39 9.22
C THR A 265 -10.51 0.27 9.85
N ARG A 266 -9.31 0.10 9.27
CA ARG A 266 -8.07 0.74 9.76
C ARG A 266 -8.15 2.26 9.71
N LYS A 267 -8.69 2.84 8.63
CA LYS A 267 -8.88 4.29 8.49
C LYS A 267 -9.85 4.81 9.53
N LEU A 268 -10.98 4.14 9.75
CA LEU A 268 -11.94 4.50 10.79
C LEU A 268 -11.30 4.43 12.18
N TRP A 269 -10.64 3.33 12.51
CA TRP A 269 -10.03 3.10 13.81
C TRP A 269 -8.91 4.10 14.14
N SER A 270 -8.00 4.34 13.20
CA SER A 270 -6.80 5.16 13.43
C SER A 270 -7.01 6.65 13.20
N ARG A 271 -7.73 7.05 12.15
CA ARG A 271 -7.85 8.46 11.77
C ARG A 271 -9.16 9.07 12.25
N THR A 272 -10.28 8.38 12.07
CA THR A 272 -11.60 8.93 12.42
C THR A 272 -11.85 8.90 13.93
N PHE A 273 -11.60 7.76 14.56
CA PHE A 273 -11.82 7.56 16.00
C PHE A 273 -10.57 7.78 16.85
N ASN A 274 -9.39 7.79 16.23
CA ASN A 274 -8.10 7.94 16.91
C ASN A 274 -7.89 6.96 18.08
N CYS A 275 -8.34 5.71 17.91
CA CYS A 275 -8.25 4.67 18.92
C CYS A 275 -6.87 4.00 18.99
N SER A 276 -5.94 4.39 18.13
CA SER A 276 -4.59 3.83 18.10
C SER A 276 -3.78 4.37 19.27
N VAL A 277 -3.47 3.52 20.24
CA VAL A 277 -2.60 3.87 21.36
C VAL A 277 -1.16 3.51 20.99
N PRO A 278 -0.26 4.48 20.74
CA PRO A 278 1.14 4.18 20.53
C PRO A 278 1.73 3.62 21.83
N CYS A 279 2.47 2.50 21.72
CA CYS A 279 3.28 2.04 22.85
C CYS A 279 4.47 3.01 23.02
N SER A 280 4.65 3.55 24.22
CA SER A 280 5.77 4.46 24.51
C SER A 280 6.92 3.67 25.11
N ASP A 281 7.76 3.12 24.24
CA ASP A 281 9.04 2.51 24.62
C ASP A 281 10.20 3.52 24.53
N THR A 282 9.87 4.81 24.61
CA THR A 282 10.80 5.93 24.44
C THR A 282 11.95 5.88 25.45
N VAL A 283 11.64 5.61 26.72
CA VAL A 283 12.65 5.60 27.80
C VAL A 283 13.68 4.46 27.61
N PRO A 284 13.28 3.19 27.44
CA PRO A 284 14.23 2.12 27.12
C PRO A 284 15.05 2.38 25.86
N VAL A 285 14.41 2.87 24.78
CA VAL A 285 15.09 3.12 23.50
C VAL A 285 16.15 4.21 23.64
N ILE A 286 15.83 5.32 24.34
CA ILE A 286 16.79 6.40 24.58
C ILE A 286 17.95 5.90 25.44
N ALA A 287 17.69 5.15 26.52
CA ALA A 287 18.73 4.65 27.42
C ALA A 287 19.73 3.73 26.68
N VAL A 288 19.23 2.77 25.89
CA VAL A 288 20.08 1.85 25.11
C VAL A 288 20.87 2.61 24.05
N SER A 289 20.23 3.55 23.36
CA SER A 289 20.89 4.35 22.32
C SER A 289 22.03 5.19 22.90
N VAL A 290 21.79 5.87 24.02
CA VAL A 290 22.80 6.68 24.71
C VAL A 290 23.96 5.81 25.19
N PHE A 291 23.66 4.66 25.82
CA PHE A 291 24.70 3.73 26.28
C PHE A 291 25.62 3.28 25.14
N ILE A 292 25.05 2.86 24.01
CA ILE A 292 25.83 2.43 22.83
C ILE A 292 26.68 3.58 22.29
N LEU A 293 26.17 4.82 22.27
CA LEU A 293 26.91 6.00 21.82
C LEU A 293 28.06 6.40 22.76
N PHE A 294 27.98 6.07 24.05
CA PHE A 294 29.05 6.32 25.01
C PHE A 294 30.20 5.30 24.95
N LEU A 295 29.95 4.08 24.46
CA LEU A 295 30.98 3.03 24.37
C LEU A 295 32.22 3.45 23.55
N PRO A 296 32.10 4.05 22.35
CA PRO A 296 33.25 4.57 21.61
C PRO A 296 34.04 5.63 22.38
N VAL A 297 33.36 6.56 23.07
CA VAL A 297 34.01 7.63 23.83
C VAL A 297 34.86 7.04 24.96
N VAL A 298 34.28 6.11 25.73
CA VAL A 298 35.00 5.40 26.79
C VAL A 298 36.15 4.58 26.22
N PHE A 299 35.98 3.92 25.08
CA PHE A 299 37.04 3.17 24.41
C PHE A 299 38.22 4.06 23.99
N TYR A 300 37.95 5.22 23.37
CA TYR A 300 39.01 6.14 22.96
C TYR A 300 39.69 6.81 24.15
N LEU A 301 38.96 7.20 25.18
CA LEU A 301 39.52 7.78 26.41
C LEU A 301 40.37 6.76 27.19
N SER A 302 39.87 5.53 27.35
CA SER A 302 40.62 4.46 28.00
C SER A 302 41.87 4.11 27.22
N SER A 303 41.79 4.02 25.88
CA SER A 303 42.96 3.82 25.02
C SER A 303 43.97 4.97 25.11
N PHE A 304 43.51 6.22 25.21
CA PHE A 304 44.37 7.39 25.39
C PHE A 304 45.09 7.39 26.75
N LEU A 305 44.38 7.05 27.83
CA LEU A 305 44.96 6.99 29.19
C LEU A 305 45.89 5.78 29.38
N HIS A 306 45.55 4.61 28.81
CA HIS A 306 46.39 3.40 28.84
C HIS A 306 47.52 3.42 27.82
N SER A 307 47.50 4.34 26.85
CA SER A 307 48.67 4.62 26.02
C SER A 307 49.69 5.36 26.88
N GLU A 308 50.38 4.61 27.73
CA GLU A 308 51.59 5.01 28.43
C GLU A 308 52.42 5.89 27.49
N GLN A 309 52.71 7.12 27.93
CA GLN A 309 53.69 7.97 27.28
C GLN A 309 55.04 7.23 27.30
N LYS A 310 55.29 6.37 26.32
CA LYS A 310 56.63 5.96 25.93
C LYS A 310 57.32 7.22 25.45
N LYS A 311 57.78 8.05 26.38
CA LYS A 311 58.85 9.02 26.16
C LYS A 311 59.96 8.18 25.54
N ARG A 312 60.13 8.30 24.22
CA ARG A 312 61.26 7.69 23.53
C ARG A 312 62.48 8.16 24.31
N LYS A 313 63.15 7.27 25.04
CA LYS A 313 64.45 7.59 25.61
C LYS A 313 65.31 7.89 24.39
N LEU A 314 65.56 9.17 24.13
CA LEU A 314 66.58 9.60 23.19
C LEU A 314 67.89 9.07 23.76
N ILE A 315 68.36 7.93 23.24
CA ILE A 315 69.70 7.45 23.51
C ILE A 315 70.61 8.47 22.83
N LEU A 316 71.14 9.41 23.62
CA LEU A 316 72.18 10.32 23.16
C LEU A 316 73.42 9.47 22.93
N PRO A 317 73.96 9.36 21.69
CA PRO A 317 75.17 8.60 21.46
C PRO A 317 76.31 9.23 22.26
N LYS A 318 76.94 8.44 23.15
CA LYS A 318 78.17 8.84 23.86
C LYS A 318 79.23 9.16 22.81
N ARG A 319 79.77 10.38 22.83
CA ARG A 319 80.96 10.80 22.07
C ARG A 319 82.04 9.72 22.13
N LEU A 320 82.56 9.32 20.97
CA LEU A 320 83.82 8.58 20.84
C LEU A 320 84.94 9.44 21.46
N LYS A 321 85.58 8.93 22.51
CA LYS A 321 86.90 9.42 22.93
C LYS A 321 87.91 8.90 21.92
N SER A 322 88.58 9.80 21.20
CA SER A 322 89.76 9.46 20.39
C SER A 322 90.88 8.97 21.31
N SER A 323 91.42 7.79 20.99
CA SER A 323 92.51 7.13 21.69
C SER A 323 93.78 7.96 21.70
N THR A 324 94.33 8.23 22.89
CA THR A 324 95.76 8.51 23.06
C THR A 324 96.49 7.18 23.13
N SER A 325 97.06 6.76 22.00
CA SER A 325 98.07 5.72 21.95
C SER A 325 99.44 6.40 21.91
N PHE A 326 100.16 6.32 23.03
CA PHE A 326 101.59 6.61 23.10
C PHE A 326 102.35 5.74 22.10
N ALA A 327 103.13 6.35 21.21
CA ALA A 327 104.25 5.72 20.54
C ALA A 327 105.48 6.61 20.79
N ASN A 328 106.41 6.08 21.58
CA ASN A 328 107.74 6.62 21.80
C ASN A 328 108.50 6.70 20.47
N PHE A 329 109.10 7.84 20.19
CA PHE A 329 110.40 7.89 19.53
C PHE A 329 111.33 8.73 20.39
N GLN A 330 112.33 8.03 20.92
CA GLN A 330 113.45 8.54 21.68
C GLN A 330 114.64 8.69 20.73
N GLU A 331 115.47 9.69 21.02
CA GLU A 331 116.87 9.89 20.55
C GLU A 331 117.07 10.33 19.09
N ASN A 332 118.00 11.23 18.75
CA ASN A 332 119.16 11.72 19.47
C ASN A 332 119.64 13.09 18.94
N SER A 333 120.50 13.70 19.76
CA SER A 333 121.19 14.99 19.65
C SER A 333 122.06 15.22 18.41
N ASN A 334 122.13 16.48 17.95
CA ASN A 334 123.31 17.36 18.05
C ASN A 334 123.04 18.75 17.48
#